data_AF-A0A2E4RCA5-F1
#
_entry.id   AF-A0A2E4RCA5-F1
#
_cell.length_a   1.000
_cell.length_b   1.000
_cell.length_c   1.000
_cell.angle_alpha   90.00
_cell.angle_beta   90.00
_cell.angle_gamma   90.00
#
_symmetry.space_group_name_H-M   'P 1'
#
loop_
_entity.id
_entity.type
_entity.pdbx_description
1 polymer ?
#
loop_
_entity_poly.entity_id
_entity_poly.type
_entity_poly.pdbx_seq_one_letter_code
_entity_poly.pdbx_strand_id
1 'polypeptide(L)'
;MSIIIRNNLLLFLTSILYLFSISYFLAEDKLILLSIPLLLCIVILSLFNYKYLFFLVVILTPFSVSLADLGLFLSDVEMAFPTEPILFGFMILILFLIAYQLNTFRSIFRHPITLCILMYLFWIFITSITSTSPIVSFKFLLTRLWYIIPIFFLGITIFQNKNNIFYFVLFYVVPLSIVIIYTSIKHAGFLFDKESAHYMMSPFFNDHTSYGAIIAFFLPLTVGVCWIKKNNILLRFFLFSIIIILIIGLVLSFTRAAWISLFISIIIGLMIRFKINRKFLFISPLIILIVFIFFQTSILTLLESNRQDSSDNLIEHVTSISNISTDASNMERINRWKCALKMFLEKPFFGWGPGTYQFEYARFQLYNDRTIISSNSGDMGNAHSEYLGALSESGILGLITLCVLVLVSVISAINMYYSSRCSQQRTLLLSIVISLISYFIHGFFNNFLDTDKASVAIWAVFAMLVAIDLVNDKKQSNSISFR
;
A
#
# COMPACT_ATOMS: atom_id res chain seq x y z
N MET A 1 -16.22 38.10 8.85
CA MET A 1 -17.59 37.89 8.31
C MET A 1 -17.64 37.78 6.78
N SER A 2 -16.86 38.56 6.01
CA SER A 2 -16.98 38.65 4.53
C SER A 2 -16.41 37.47 3.72
N ILE A 3 -15.40 36.74 4.23
CA ILE A 3 -14.79 35.60 3.52
C ILE A 3 -15.68 34.35 3.54
N ILE A 4 -16.40 34.13 4.66
CA ILE A 4 -17.28 32.96 4.85
C ILE A 4 -18.52 33.07 3.95
N ILE A 5 -19.10 34.26 3.83
CA ILE A 5 -20.28 34.50 2.97
C ILE A 5 -19.90 34.38 1.48
N ARG A 6 -18.71 34.86 1.09
CA ARG A 6 -18.21 34.75 -0.28
C ARG A 6 -17.95 33.29 -0.69
N ASN A 7 -17.46 32.45 0.22
CA ASN A 7 -17.29 31.02 -0.02
C ASN A 7 -18.63 30.28 -0.14
N ASN A 8 -19.64 30.64 0.67
CA ASN A 8 -20.96 30.00 0.60
C ASN A 8 -21.72 30.35 -0.68
N LEU A 9 -21.61 31.61 -1.15
CA LEU A 9 -22.24 32.04 -2.40
C LEU A 9 -21.61 31.36 -3.61
N LEU A 10 -20.28 31.23 -3.62
CA LEU A 10 -19.57 30.52 -4.68
C LEU A 10 -19.92 29.03 -4.67
N LEU A 11 -19.97 28.40 -3.49
CA LEU A 11 -20.35 27.01 -3.34
C LEU A 11 -21.78 26.77 -3.84
N PHE A 12 -22.72 27.66 -3.49
CA PHE A 12 -24.12 27.63 -3.94
C PHE A 12 -24.24 27.81 -5.46
N LEU A 13 -23.53 28.77 -6.05
CA LEU A 13 -23.50 28.97 -7.50
C LEU A 13 -22.89 27.77 -8.24
N THR A 14 -21.81 27.19 -7.71
CA THR A 14 -21.18 25.99 -8.30
C THR A 14 -22.07 24.76 -8.19
N SER A 15 -22.86 24.62 -7.13
CA SER A 15 -23.79 23.49 -6.96
C SER A 15 -25.03 23.64 -7.86
N ILE A 16 -25.50 24.86 -8.12
CA ILE A 16 -26.54 25.11 -9.13
C ILE A 16 -26.02 24.80 -10.54
N LEU A 17 -24.81 25.28 -10.89
CA LEU A 17 -24.16 24.97 -12.16
C LEU A 17 -23.94 23.46 -12.34
N TYR A 18 -23.56 22.76 -11.28
CA TYR A 18 -23.42 21.30 -11.26
C TYR A 18 -24.74 20.58 -11.52
N LEU A 19 -25.82 20.95 -10.83
CA LEU A 19 -27.15 20.38 -11.02
C LEU A 19 -27.71 20.66 -12.42
N PHE A 20 -27.46 21.86 -12.94
CA PHE A 20 -27.85 22.24 -14.31
C PHE A 20 -27.05 21.45 -15.36
N SER A 21 -25.75 21.24 -15.13
CA SER A 21 -24.90 20.44 -16.01
C SER A 21 -25.33 18.98 -16.03
N ILE A 22 -25.64 18.39 -14.86
CA ILE A 22 -26.14 17.02 -14.75
C ILE A 22 -27.47 16.85 -15.47
N SER A 23 -28.42 17.75 -15.24
CA SER A 23 -29.74 17.68 -15.89
C SER A 23 -29.65 17.86 -17.40
N TYR A 24 -28.78 18.74 -17.89
CA TYR A 24 -28.52 18.90 -19.32
C TYR A 24 -27.86 17.65 -19.94
N PHE A 25 -26.84 17.07 -19.31
CA PHE A 25 -26.13 15.91 -19.86
C PHE A 25 -26.92 14.60 -19.74
N LEU A 26 -27.80 14.47 -18.73
CA LEU A 26 -28.79 13.37 -18.66
C LEU A 26 -29.81 13.45 -19.80
N ALA A 27 -30.18 14.65 -20.25
CA ALA A 27 -31.12 14.83 -21.35
C ALA A 27 -30.52 14.48 -22.73
N GLU A 28 -29.19 14.42 -22.86
CA GLU A 28 -28.47 14.15 -24.11
C GLU A 28 -27.94 12.71 -24.22
N ASP A 29 -28.28 11.80 -23.29
CA ASP A 29 -27.77 10.40 -23.21
C ASP A 29 -26.23 10.26 -23.25
N LYS A 30 -25.51 11.35 -22.97
CA LYS A 30 -24.04 11.40 -22.95
C LYS A 30 -23.51 11.10 -21.55
N LEU A 31 -23.66 9.85 -21.11
CA LEU A 31 -23.25 9.35 -19.78
C LEU A 31 -21.78 9.66 -19.43
N ILE A 32 -20.88 9.70 -20.40
CA ILE A 32 -19.46 10.03 -20.18
C ILE A 32 -19.29 11.50 -19.72
N LEU A 33 -20.12 12.43 -20.21
CA LEU A 33 -20.04 13.84 -19.81
C LEU A 33 -20.60 14.12 -18.41
N LEU A 34 -21.33 13.20 -17.79
CA LEU A 34 -21.68 13.28 -16.36
C LEU A 34 -20.47 13.16 -15.43
N SER A 35 -19.35 12.61 -15.91
CA SER A 35 -18.10 12.56 -15.13
C SER A 35 -17.47 13.95 -14.95
N ILE A 36 -17.69 14.88 -15.88
CA ILE A 36 -17.05 16.20 -15.89
C ILE A 36 -17.54 17.08 -14.74
N PRO A 37 -18.86 17.21 -14.44
CA PRO A 37 -19.34 17.88 -13.25
C PRO A 37 -18.79 17.26 -11.95
N LEU A 38 -18.68 15.93 -11.87
CA LEU A 38 -18.16 15.25 -10.69
C LEU A 38 -16.66 15.56 -10.49
N LEU A 39 -15.88 15.52 -11.57
CA LEU A 39 -14.48 15.91 -11.61
C LEU A 39 -14.30 17.38 -11.22
N LEU A 40 -15.15 18.28 -11.73
CA LEU A 40 -15.17 19.69 -11.36
C LEU A 40 -15.53 19.88 -9.89
N CYS A 41 -16.47 19.12 -9.34
CA CYS A 41 -16.84 19.17 -7.93
C CYS A 41 -15.68 18.71 -7.03
N ILE A 42 -14.98 17.64 -7.41
CA ILE A 42 -13.76 17.16 -6.74
C ILE A 42 -12.66 18.22 -6.81
N VAL A 43 -12.44 18.83 -7.98
CA VAL A 43 -11.46 19.91 -8.17
C VAL A 43 -11.84 21.14 -7.33
N ILE A 44 -13.11 21.53 -7.29
CA ILE A 44 -13.60 22.65 -6.48
C ILE A 44 -13.42 22.34 -4.99
N LEU A 45 -13.82 21.17 -4.51
CA LEU A 45 -13.60 20.74 -3.12
C LEU A 45 -12.11 20.70 -2.76
N SER A 46 -11.25 20.30 -3.70
CA SER A 46 -9.80 20.29 -3.52
C SER A 46 -9.22 21.71 -3.30
N LEU A 47 -9.80 22.71 -3.97
CA LEU A 47 -9.41 24.12 -3.83
C LEU A 47 -9.89 24.73 -2.51
N PHE A 48 -11.05 24.32 -1.99
CA PHE A 48 -11.63 24.91 -0.78
C PHE A 48 -11.26 24.20 0.53
N ASN A 49 -11.01 22.89 0.52
CA ASN A 49 -10.75 22.15 1.77
C ASN A 49 -9.97 20.82 1.56
N TYR A 50 -8.73 20.90 1.05
CA TYR A 50 -7.84 19.76 0.74
C TYR A 50 -7.72 18.73 1.88
N LYS A 51 -7.82 19.15 3.15
CA LYS A 51 -7.79 18.25 4.32
C LYS A 51 -8.95 17.24 4.31
N TYR A 52 -10.18 17.67 4.02
CA TYR A 52 -11.34 16.78 4.04
C TYR A 52 -11.31 15.84 2.84
N LEU A 53 -10.91 16.34 1.68
CA LEU A 53 -10.77 15.50 0.49
C LEU A 53 -9.64 14.47 0.64
N PHE A 54 -8.54 14.81 1.33
CA PHE A 54 -7.50 13.83 1.71
C PHE A 54 -8.08 12.69 2.55
N PHE A 55 -8.86 13.01 3.58
CA PHE A 55 -9.50 11.98 4.39
C PHE A 55 -10.61 11.24 3.65
N LEU A 56 -11.29 11.87 2.70
CA LEU A 56 -12.24 11.20 1.83
C LEU A 56 -11.54 10.13 0.99
N VAL A 57 -10.38 10.42 0.39
CA VAL A 57 -9.57 9.42 -0.33
C VAL A 57 -9.22 8.26 0.60
N VAL A 58 -8.77 8.54 1.83
CA VAL A 58 -8.43 7.51 2.82
C VAL A 58 -9.63 6.61 3.16
N ILE A 59 -10.83 7.19 3.30
CA ILE A 59 -12.07 6.45 3.57
C ILE A 59 -12.48 5.59 2.37
N LEU A 60 -12.34 6.12 1.15
CA LEU A 60 -12.73 5.44 -0.08
C LEU A 60 -11.74 4.35 -0.49
N THR A 61 -10.49 4.40 -0.02
CA THR A 61 -9.43 3.47 -0.45
C THR A 61 -9.75 1.99 -0.19
N PRO A 62 -10.25 1.56 1.00
CA PRO A 62 -10.63 0.16 1.17
C PRO A 62 -11.83 -0.27 0.32
N PHE A 63 -12.67 0.68 -0.09
CA PHE A 63 -13.83 0.44 -0.95
C PHE A 63 -13.55 0.62 -2.44
N SER A 64 -12.33 1.00 -2.82
CA SER A 64 -12.00 1.20 -4.23
C SER A 64 -12.00 -0.13 -4.97
N VAL A 65 -12.50 -0.09 -6.19
CA VAL A 65 -12.64 -1.25 -7.07
C VAL A 65 -12.05 -0.88 -8.43
N SER A 66 -11.44 -1.83 -9.13
CA SER A 66 -10.98 -1.58 -10.50
C SER A 66 -12.17 -1.32 -11.43
N LEU A 67 -11.98 -0.52 -12.48
CA LEU A 67 -13.02 -0.35 -13.50
C LEU A 67 -13.40 -1.67 -14.19
N ALA A 68 -12.44 -2.57 -14.36
CA ALA A 68 -12.65 -3.89 -14.94
C ALA A 68 -13.61 -4.74 -14.09
N ASP A 69 -13.43 -4.73 -12.76
CA ASP A 69 -14.31 -5.45 -11.83
C ASP A 69 -15.73 -4.85 -11.76
N LEU A 70 -15.90 -3.58 -12.16
CA LEU A 70 -17.20 -2.93 -12.32
C LEU A 70 -17.87 -3.21 -13.68
N GLY A 71 -17.21 -3.96 -14.57
CA GLY A 71 -17.68 -4.20 -15.94
C GLY A 71 -17.61 -2.95 -16.84
N LEU A 72 -16.90 -1.91 -16.41
CA LEU A 72 -16.72 -0.66 -17.13
C LEU A 72 -15.42 -0.70 -17.94
N PHE A 73 -15.48 -1.25 -19.15
CA PHE A 73 -14.33 -1.28 -20.06
C PHE A 73 -14.21 0.05 -20.81
N LEU A 74 -13.55 1.04 -20.20
CA LEU A 74 -13.06 2.20 -20.94
C LEU A 74 -11.82 1.77 -21.72
N SER A 75 -11.88 1.88 -23.05
CA SER A 75 -10.88 1.45 -24.03
C SER A 75 -9.43 1.78 -23.62
N ASP A 76 -8.78 0.82 -22.95
CA ASP A 76 -7.36 0.81 -22.53
C ASP A 76 -6.97 1.60 -21.26
N VAL A 77 -7.92 2.00 -20.42
CA VAL A 77 -7.64 2.67 -19.13
C VAL A 77 -8.23 1.88 -17.97
N GLU A 78 -7.37 1.12 -17.30
CA GLU A 78 -7.68 0.48 -16.02
C GLU A 78 -7.21 1.38 -14.88
N MET A 79 -8.12 1.71 -13.96
CA MET A 79 -7.84 2.53 -12.78
C MET A 79 -8.75 2.10 -11.61
N ALA A 80 -8.29 2.28 -10.38
CA ALA A 80 -9.11 2.12 -9.18
C ALA A 80 -10.07 3.31 -9.02
N PHE A 81 -11.37 3.02 -9.08
CA PHE A 81 -12.43 4.01 -8.88
C PHE A 81 -12.98 3.93 -7.44
N PRO A 82 -13.26 5.06 -6.77
CA PRO A 82 -13.11 6.46 -7.21
C PRO A 82 -11.75 7.10 -6.84
N THR A 83 -10.81 6.36 -6.28
CA THR A 83 -9.61 6.90 -5.63
C THR A 83 -8.59 7.50 -6.59
N GLU A 84 -8.24 6.80 -7.67
CA GLU A 84 -7.21 7.27 -8.62
C GLU A 84 -7.58 8.60 -9.32
N PRO A 85 -8.82 8.81 -9.81
CA PRO A 85 -9.22 10.11 -10.36
C PRO A 85 -9.06 11.28 -9.37
N ILE A 86 -9.42 11.07 -8.10
CA ILE A 86 -9.29 12.09 -7.06
C ILE A 86 -7.81 12.38 -6.79
N LEU A 87 -6.99 11.34 -6.71
CA LEU A 87 -5.55 11.44 -6.51
C LEU A 87 -4.84 12.16 -7.67
N PHE A 88 -5.25 11.90 -8.91
CA PHE A 88 -4.75 12.60 -10.07
C PHE A 88 -5.09 14.10 -10.03
N GLY A 89 -6.34 14.45 -9.72
CA GLY A 89 -6.74 15.85 -9.51
C GLY A 89 -5.93 16.53 -8.40
N PHE A 90 -5.68 15.83 -7.30
CA PHE A 90 -4.83 16.33 -6.23
C PHE A 90 -3.38 16.51 -6.64
N MET A 91 -2.82 15.61 -7.43
CA MET A 91 -1.44 15.75 -7.92
C MET A 91 -1.25 17.10 -8.62
N ILE A 92 -2.17 17.46 -9.52
CA ILE A 92 -2.13 18.75 -10.25
C ILE A 92 -2.21 19.93 -9.26
N LEU A 93 -3.15 19.88 -8.32
CA LEU A 93 -3.29 20.91 -7.29
C LEU A 93 -2.01 21.09 -6.47
N ILE A 94 -1.40 19.99 -6.03
CA ILE A 94 -0.20 20.03 -5.19
C ILE A 94 1.01 20.52 -5.95
N LEU A 95 1.18 20.11 -7.22
CA LEU A 95 2.23 20.65 -8.07
C LEU A 95 2.09 22.17 -8.21
N PHE A 96 0.87 22.68 -8.40
CA PHE A 96 0.61 24.12 -8.44
C PHE A 96 0.92 24.80 -7.10
N LEU A 97 0.49 24.22 -5.97
CA LEU A 97 0.78 24.77 -4.64
C LEU A 97 2.27 24.79 -4.31
N ILE A 98 3.01 23.74 -4.68
CA ILE A 98 4.46 23.67 -4.52
C ILE A 98 5.11 24.76 -5.35
N ALA A 99 4.71 24.95 -6.61
CA ALA A 99 5.25 25.99 -7.48
C ALA A 99 4.96 27.40 -6.96
N TYR A 100 3.76 27.65 -6.43
CA TYR A 100 3.36 28.96 -5.89
C TYR A 100 3.98 29.26 -4.51
N GLN A 101 4.22 28.24 -3.68
CA GLN A 101 4.70 28.38 -2.30
C GLN A 101 6.00 27.61 -2.01
N LEU A 102 6.97 27.68 -2.92
CA LEU A 102 8.25 26.95 -2.81
C LEU A 102 8.95 27.11 -1.44
N ASN A 103 8.90 28.32 -0.87
CA ASN A 103 9.50 28.60 0.43
C ASN A 103 8.89 27.78 1.58
N THR A 104 7.58 27.52 1.53
CA THR A 104 6.86 26.71 2.53
C THR A 104 7.30 25.24 2.48
N PHE A 105 7.60 24.72 1.29
CA PHE A 105 8.00 23.33 1.09
C PHE A 105 9.52 23.10 1.20
N ARG A 106 10.33 24.15 1.33
CA ARG A 106 11.81 24.05 1.36
C ARG A 106 12.33 23.10 2.44
N SER A 107 11.72 23.08 3.63
CA SER A 107 12.11 22.14 4.69
C SER A 107 11.75 20.70 4.36
N ILE A 108 10.65 20.49 3.62
CA ILE A 108 10.18 19.17 3.20
C ILE A 108 11.16 18.59 2.16
N PHE A 109 11.56 19.39 1.16
CA PHE A 109 12.49 18.96 0.11
C PHE A 109 13.90 18.62 0.61
N ARG A 110 14.32 19.17 1.75
CA ARG A 110 15.62 18.89 2.37
C ARG A 110 15.61 17.67 3.28
N HIS A 111 14.44 17.12 3.60
CA HIS A 111 14.33 16.01 4.52
C HIS A 111 14.91 14.72 3.89
N PRO A 112 15.70 13.90 4.62
CA PRO A 112 16.35 12.72 4.08
C PRO A 112 15.39 11.72 3.39
N ILE A 113 14.23 11.45 4.00
CA ILE A 113 13.20 10.59 3.42
C ILE A 113 12.69 11.17 2.09
N THR A 114 12.42 12.47 2.03
CA THR A 114 11.98 13.14 0.79
C THR A 114 13.02 13.01 -0.31
N LEU A 115 14.31 13.20 0.01
CA LEU A 115 15.40 13.04 -0.94
C LEU A 115 15.47 11.61 -1.49
N CYS A 116 15.24 10.60 -0.65
CA CYS A 116 15.20 9.21 -1.09
C CYS A 116 14.01 8.95 -2.04
N ILE A 117 12.83 9.51 -1.75
CA ILE A 117 11.64 9.42 -2.63
C ILE A 117 11.92 10.09 -3.98
N LEU A 118 12.53 11.28 -3.97
CA LEU A 118 12.89 11.99 -5.19
C LEU A 118 13.92 11.21 -6.00
N MET A 119 14.91 10.60 -5.36
CA MET A 119 15.90 9.75 -6.02
C MET A 119 15.26 8.50 -6.62
N TYR A 120 14.32 7.86 -5.92
CA TYR A 120 13.54 6.73 -6.42
C TYR A 120 12.69 7.11 -7.65
N LEU A 121 11.94 8.21 -7.58
CA LEU A 121 11.15 8.72 -8.71
C LEU A 121 12.02 9.15 -9.89
N PHE A 122 13.14 9.81 -9.61
CA PHE A 122 14.10 10.20 -10.65
C PHE A 122 14.67 8.97 -11.36
N TRP A 123 15.00 7.91 -10.62
CA TRP A 123 15.50 6.69 -11.24
C TRP A 123 14.43 6.01 -12.11
N ILE A 124 13.17 5.94 -11.66
CA ILE A 124 12.05 5.46 -12.49
C ILE A 124 11.92 6.29 -13.77
N PHE A 125 12.07 7.61 -13.68
CA PHE A 125 12.04 8.47 -14.86
C PHE A 125 13.17 8.14 -15.84
N ILE A 126 14.41 7.95 -15.35
CA ILE A 126 15.54 7.55 -16.20
C ILE A 126 15.28 6.19 -16.85
N THR A 127 14.84 5.18 -16.09
CA THR A 127 14.58 3.84 -16.63
C THR A 127 13.36 3.79 -17.54
N SER A 128 12.44 4.75 -17.43
CA SER A 128 11.33 4.93 -18.39
C SER A 128 11.82 5.40 -19.76
N ILE A 129 12.89 6.20 -19.81
CA ILE A 129 13.53 6.63 -21.08
C ILE A 129 14.26 5.46 -21.74
N THR A 130 14.96 4.63 -20.95
CA THR A 130 15.73 3.48 -21.45
C THR A 130 14.92 2.19 -21.58
N SER A 131 13.61 2.26 -21.35
CA SER A 131 12.67 1.14 -21.35
C SER A 131 12.53 0.51 -22.74
N THR A 132 12.26 -0.80 -22.81
CA THR A 132 11.84 -1.46 -24.05
C THR A 132 10.45 -1.05 -24.51
N SER A 133 9.62 -0.57 -23.58
CA SER A 133 8.31 0.01 -23.87
C SER A 133 8.14 1.33 -23.11
N PRO A 134 8.69 2.45 -23.63
CA PRO A 134 8.66 3.74 -22.95
C PRO A 134 7.25 4.20 -22.58
N ILE A 135 6.25 3.95 -23.43
CA ILE A 135 4.85 4.33 -23.17
C ILE A 135 4.32 3.65 -21.91
N VAL A 136 4.56 2.34 -21.75
CA VAL A 136 4.16 1.58 -20.57
C VAL A 136 4.87 2.12 -19.33
N SER A 137 6.18 2.38 -19.43
CA SER A 137 6.95 2.88 -18.29
C SER A 137 6.60 4.31 -17.88
N PHE A 138 6.29 5.19 -18.83
CA PHE A 138 5.78 6.53 -18.51
C PHE A 138 4.37 6.48 -17.91
N LYS A 139 3.49 5.56 -18.36
CA LYS A 139 2.21 5.30 -17.68
C LYS A 139 2.45 4.85 -16.24
N PHE A 140 3.36 3.90 -16.01
CA PHE A 140 3.74 3.46 -14.66
C PHE A 140 4.25 4.64 -13.81
N LEU A 141 5.17 5.45 -14.34
CA LEU A 141 5.68 6.65 -13.66
C LEU A 141 4.54 7.61 -13.31
N LEU A 142 3.61 7.87 -14.24
CA LEU A 142 2.47 8.74 -14.00
C LEU A 142 1.60 8.23 -12.84
N THR A 143 1.34 6.93 -12.81
CA THR A 143 0.62 6.28 -11.70
C THR A 143 1.37 6.41 -10.37
N ARG A 144 2.70 6.26 -10.38
CA ARG A 144 3.52 6.53 -9.18
C ARG A 144 3.42 7.98 -8.71
N LEU A 145 3.45 8.93 -9.63
CA LEU A 145 3.37 10.36 -9.29
C LEU A 145 2.02 10.72 -8.66
N TRP A 146 0.90 10.22 -9.19
CA TRP A 146 -0.41 10.52 -8.62
C TRP A 146 -0.67 9.82 -7.28
N TYR A 147 0.06 8.76 -6.93
CA TYR A 147 0.01 8.18 -5.60
C TYR A 147 0.90 8.93 -4.61
N ILE A 148 2.15 9.17 -5.00
CA ILE A 148 3.19 9.70 -4.11
C ILE A 148 2.94 11.17 -3.82
N ILE A 149 2.79 12.01 -4.85
CA ILE A 149 2.75 13.47 -4.68
C ILE A 149 1.63 13.90 -3.73
N PRO A 150 0.35 13.56 -4.00
CA PRO A 150 -0.72 14.07 -3.17
C PRO A 150 -0.68 13.47 -1.76
N ILE A 151 -0.50 12.15 -1.62
CA ILE A 151 -0.51 11.51 -0.29
C ILE A 151 0.68 11.95 0.55
N PHE A 152 1.88 12.00 -0.03
CA PHE A 152 3.09 12.35 0.71
C PHE A 152 3.12 13.83 1.10
N PHE A 153 2.99 14.74 0.15
CA PHE A 153 3.12 16.18 0.44
C PHE A 153 1.93 16.73 1.24
N LEU A 154 0.68 16.36 0.92
CA LEU A 154 -0.45 16.75 1.76
C LEU A 154 -0.37 16.08 3.14
N GLY A 155 -0.03 14.79 3.17
CA GLY A 155 0.15 14.05 4.41
C GLY A 155 1.10 14.78 5.36
N ILE A 156 2.24 15.29 4.87
CA ILE A 156 3.20 16.01 5.71
C ILE A 156 2.56 17.26 6.34
N THR A 157 1.79 18.03 5.56
CA THR A 157 1.11 19.22 6.10
C THR A 157 0.01 18.86 7.10
N ILE A 158 -0.74 17.79 6.85
CA ILE A 158 -1.88 17.36 7.65
C ILE A 158 -1.40 16.70 8.96
N PHE A 159 -0.37 15.86 8.92
CA PHE A 159 0.12 15.07 10.06
C PHE A 159 0.96 15.85 11.06
N GLN A 160 1.29 17.12 10.80
CA GLN A 160 1.84 18.01 11.82
C GLN A 160 0.92 18.10 13.05
N ASN A 161 -0.40 17.97 12.85
CA ASN A 161 -1.33 17.77 13.95
C ASN A 161 -1.46 16.28 14.29
N LYS A 162 -1.04 15.91 15.52
CA LYS A 162 -1.06 14.53 16.02
C LYS A 162 -2.44 13.86 15.97
N ASN A 163 -3.53 14.62 16.09
CA ASN A 163 -4.88 14.07 15.99
C ASN A 163 -5.20 13.61 14.56
N ASN A 164 -4.62 14.24 13.54
CA ASN A 164 -4.84 13.84 12.16
C ASN A 164 -4.19 12.49 11.83
N ILE A 165 -3.09 12.12 12.52
CA ILE A 165 -2.51 10.77 12.43
C ILE A 165 -3.50 9.73 12.97
N PHE A 166 -4.13 10.04 14.11
CA PHE A 166 -5.18 9.20 14.67
C PHE A 166 -6.38 9.06 13.72
N TYR A 167 -6.84 10.18 13.12
CA TYR A 167 -7.93 10.16 12.16
C TYR A 167 -7.59 9.38 10.90
N PHE A 168 -6.35 9.46 10.39
CA PHE A 168 -5.94 8.65 9.25
C PHE A 168 -6.08 7.16 9.53
N VAL A 169 -5.54 6.68 10.66
CA VAL A 169 -5.64 5.27 11.03
C VAL A 169 -7.11 4.87 11.10
N LEU A 170 -7.92 5.62 11.85
CA LEU A 170 -9.35 5.35 12.04
C LEU A 170 -10.13 5.32 10.71
N PHE A 171 -9.92 6.33 9.86
CA PHE A 171 -10.62 6.48 8.59
C PHE A 171 -10.21 5.46 7.55
N TYR A 172 -9.05 4.81 7.70
CA TYR A 172 -8.70 3.65 6.88
C TYR A 172 -9.28 2.35 7.48
N VAL A 173 -9.09 2.12 8.79
CA VAL A 173 -9.42 0.83 9.40
C VAL A 173 -10.92 0.58 9.59
N VAL A 174 -11.73 1.63 9.69
CA VAL A 174 -13.20 1.48 9.79
C VAL A 174 -13.79 0.94 8.48
N PRO A 175 -13.55 1.58 7.30
CA PRO A 175 -13.90 0.99 6.01
C PRO A 175 -13.30 -0.39 5.79
N LEU A 176 -12.02 -0.59 6.14
CA LEU A 176 -11.39 -1.90 6.01
C LEU A 176 -12.10 -2.97 6.84
N SER A 177 -12.56 -2.63 8.05
CA SER A 177 -13.33 -3.55 8.90
C SER A 177 -14.67 -3.91 8.30
N ILE A 178 -15.34 -2.99 7.60
CA ILE A 178 -16.57 -3.27 6.85
C ILE A 178 -16.27 -4.27 5.72
N VAL A 179 -15.18 -4.07 4.98
CA VAL A 179 -14.74 -5.00 3.92
C VAL A 179 -14.42 -6.39 4.51
N ILE A 180 -13.77 -6.45 5.68
CA ILE A 180 -13.47 -7.71 6.36
C ILE A 180 -14.75 -8.44 6.77
N ILE A 181 -15.72 -7.73 7.36
CA ILE A 181 -17.01 -8.30 7.75
C ILE A 181 -17.74 -8.84 6.51
N TYR A 182 -17.81 -8.04 5.44
CA TYR A 182 -18.39 -8.46 4.16
C TYR A 182 -17.73 -9.74 3.63
N THR A 183 -16.39 -9.75 3.57
CA THR A 183 -15.59 -10.89 3.11
C THR A 183 -15.85 -12.12 3.97
N SER A 184 -15.92 -11.95 5.29
CA SER A 184 -16.12 -13.05 6.25
C SER A 184 -17.51 -13.65 6.15
N ILE A 185 -18.55 -12.83 5.94
CA ILE A 185 -19.92 -13.30 5.70
C ILE A 185 -20.00 -14.08 4.40
N LYS A 186 -19.38 -13.59 3.32
CA LYS A 186 -19.32 -14.28 2.03
C LYS A 186 -18.60 -15.63 2.18
N HIS A 187 -17.48 -15.63 2.89
CA HIS A 187 -16.66 -16.83 3.15
C HIS A 187 -17.36 -17.87 4.02
N ALA A 188 -18.20 -17.44 4.97
CA ALA A 188 -19.02 -18.33 5.78
C ALA A 188 -19.99 -19.18 4.92
N GLY A 189 -20.47 -18.63 3.80
CA GLY A 189 -21.29 -19.37 2.82
C GLY A 189 -20.56 -20.55 2.16
N PHE A 190 -19.23 -20.55 2.22
CA PHE A 190 -18.36 -21.62 1.73
C PHE A 190 -17.67 -22.37 2.88
N LEU A 191 -18.22 -22.31 4.10
CA LEU A 191 -17.70 -23.03 5.28
C LEU A 191 -16.24 -22.68 5.61
N PHE A 192 -15.79 -21.47 5.26
CA PHE A 192 -14.42 -21.00 5.48
C PHE A 192 -13.32 -21.89 4.84
N ASP A 193 -13.62 -22.53 3.72
CA ASP A 193 -12.63 -23.34 3.01
C ASP A 193 -11.50 -22.46 2.42
N LYS A 194 -10.35 -23.07 2.19
CA LYS A 194 -9.15 -22.34 1.76
C LYS A 194 -9.24 -21.88 0.29
N GLU A 195 -9.89 -22.65 -0.58
CA GLU A 195 -9.98 -22.32 -2.00
C GLU A 195 -10.86 -21.07 -2.20
N SER A 196 -12.00 -21.00 -1.51
CA SER A 196 -12.87 -19.84 -1.57
C SER A 196 -12.19 -18.56 -1.06
N ALA A 197 -11.33 -18.69 -0.06
CA ALA A 197 -10.59 -17.57 0.51
C ALA A 197 -9.78 -16.77 -0.52
N HIS A 198 -9.44 -17.34 -1.68
CA HIS A 198 -8.71 -16.65 -2.75
C HIS A 198 -9.51 -15.55 -3.46
N TYR A 199 -10.85 -15.62 -3.45
CA TYR A 199 -11.72 -14.70 -4.21
C TYR A 199 -12.86 -14.10 -3.38
N MET A 200 -13.00 -14.45 -2.10
CA MET A 200 -14.08 -13.92 -1.25
C MET A 200 -14.01 -12.40 -1.00
N MET A 201 -12.82 -11.81 -1.12
CA MET A 201 -12.60 -10.39 -0.87
C MET A 201 -12.96 -9.47 -2.07
N SER A 202 -13.26 -10.08 -3.24
CA SER A 202 -13.81 -9.39 -4.41
C SER A 202 -15.22 -8.85 -4.12
N PRO A 203 -15.57 -7.64 -4.59
CA PRO A 203 -14.84 -6.83 -5.59
C PRO A 203 -13.81 -5.86 -5.01
N PHE A 204 -13.69 -5.74 -3.69
CA PHE A 204 -12.85 -4.71 -3.07
C PHE A 204 -11.36 -5.03 -3.18
N PHE A 205 -10.99 -6.28 -3.00
CA PHE A 205 -9.63 -6.74 -3.19
C PHE A 205 -9.62 -7.85 -4.25
N ASN A 206 -8.66 -7.80 -5.16
CA ASN A 206 -8.60 -8.76 -6.27
C ASN A 206 -7.78 -10.00 -5.92
N ASP A 207 -7.08 -9.95 -4.78
CA ASP A 207 -6.24 -11.03 -4.31
C ASP A 207 -6.15 -11.06 -2.78
N HIS A 208 -6.28 -12.27 -2.22
CA HIS A 208 -6.13 -12.53 -0.79
C HIS A 208 -4.81 -12.05 -0.20
N THR A 209 -3.70 -12.09 -0.95
CA THR A 209 -2.42 -11.71 -0.40
C THR A 209 -2.29 -10.20 -0.24
N SER A 210 -2.85 -9.42 -1.17
CA SER A 210 -2.98 -7.96 -1.01
C SER A 210 -3.85 -7.58 0.20
N TYR A 211 -4.99 -8.27 0.37
CA TYR A 211 -5.89 -8.09 1.51
C TYR A 211 -5.21 -8.40 2.84
N GLY A 212 -4.53 -9.55 2.93
CA GLY A 212 -3.75 -9.94 4.11
C GLY A 212 -2.62 -8.96 4.42
N ALA A 213 -1.91 -8.45 3.41
CA ALA A 213 -0.83 -7.48 3.56
C ALA A 213 -1.30 -6.17 4.21
N ILE A 214 -2.42 -5.62 3.72
CA ILE A 214 -2.98 -4.37 4.23
C ILE A 214 -3.47 -4.54 5.66
N ILE A 215 -4.11 -5.66 5.99
CA ILE A 215 -4.52 -5.95 7.36
C ILE A 215 -3.31 -6.05 8.28
N ALA A 216 -2.28 -6.81 7.87
CA ALA A 216 -1.03 -6.95 8.63
C ALA A 216 -0.30 -5.61 8.81
N PHE A 217 -0.40 -4.68 7.85
CA PHE A 217 0.14 -3.33 7.96
C PHE A 217 -0.63 -2.46 8.96
N PHE A 218 -1.97 -2.48 8.93
CA PHE A 218 -2.76 -1.62 9.81
C PHE A 218 -2.94 -2.16 11.23
N LEU A 219 -2.74 -3.46 11.46
CA LEU A 219 -2.91 -4.07 12.77
C LEU A 219 -2.00 -3.43 13.85
N PRO A 220 -0.66 -3.29 13.66
CA PRO A 220 0.20 -2.64 14.65
C PRO A 220 -0.10 -1.15 14.84
N LEU A 221 -0.51 -0.43 13.78
CA LEU A 221 -0.96 0.97 13.87
C LEU A 221 -2.20 1.10 14.76
N THR A 222 -3.17 0.21 14.57
CA THR A 222 -4.43 0.21 15.34
C THR A 222 -4.19 -0.13 16.80
N VAL A 223 -3.33 -1.12 17.09
CA VAL A 223 -2.90 -1.46 18.45
C VAL A 223 -2.20 -0.27 19.11
N GLY A 224 -1.30 0.42 18.39
CA GLY A 224 -0.62 1.61 18.89
C GLY A 224 -1.58 2.74 19.22
N VAL A 225 -2.54 3.01 18.35
CA VAL A 225 -3.58 4.02 18.55
C VAL A 225 -4.48 3.68 19.76
N CYS A 226 -4.89 2.41 19.89
CA CYS A 226 -5.65 1.91 21.03
C CYS A 226 -4.91 2.15 22.36
N TRP A 227 -3.60 1.91 22.37
CA TRP A 227 -2.75 2.14 23.55
C TRP A 227 -2.58 3.64 23.89
N ILE A 228 -2.48 4.50 22.87
CA ILE A 228 -2.34 5.96 23.05
C ILE A 228 -3.62 6.58 23.63
N LYS A 229 -4.81 6.12 23.18
CA LYS A 229 -6.12 6.68 23.56
C LYS A 229 -6.75 5.99 24.79
N LYS A 230 -5.91 5.43 25.68
CA LYS A 230 -6.34 4.63 26.86
C LYS A 230 -7.35 5.29 27.80
N ASN A 231 -7.46 6.63 27.80
CA ASN A 231 -8.34 7.37 28.71
C ASN A 231 -9.82 7.42 28.26
N ASN A 232 -10.14 7.10 27.00
CA ASN A 232 -11.52 7.09 26.50
C ASN A 232 -11.98 5.63 26.35
N ILE A 233 -12.78 5.15 27.30
CA ILE A 233 -13.19 3.74 27.37
C ILE A 233 -14.03 3.30 26.16
N LEU A 234 -14.96 4.15 25.70
CA LEU A 234 -15.81 3.86 24.55
C LEU A 234 -14.98 3.75 23.28
N LEU A 235 -14.08 4.70 23.05
CA LEU A 235 -13.18 4.67 21.91
C LEU A 235 -12.23 3.48 21.97
N ARG A 236 -11.75 3.12 23.17
CA ARG A 236 -10.88 1.96 23.36
C ARG A 236 -11.61 0.64 23.07
N PHE A 237 -12.85 0.50 23.52
CA PHE A 237 -13.68 -0.66 23.22
C PHE A 237 -13.91 -0.78 21.71
N PHE A 238 -14.27 0.32 21.05
CA PHE A 238 -14.43 0.38 19.60
C PHE A 238 -13.15 -0.04 18.84
N LEU A 239 -11.99 0.51 19.22
CA LEU A 239 -10.70 0.14 18.61
C LEU A 239 -10.32 -1.32 18.89
N PHE A 240 -10.67 -1.85 20.06
CA PHE A 240 -10.44 -3.24 20.40
C PHE A 240 -11.30 -4.18 19.55
N SER A 241 -12.57 -3.84 19.31
CA SER A 241 -13.43 -4.56 18.38
C SER A 241 -12.85 -4.55 16.96
N ILE A 242 -12.33 -3.41 16.48
CA ILE A 242 -11.63 -3.34 15.19
C ILE A 242 -10.40 -4.25 15.16
N ILE A 243 -9.58 -4.28 16.23
CA ILE A 243 -8.41 -5.17 16.29
C ILE A 243 -8.84 -6.64 16.16
N ILE A 244 -9.92 -7.05 16.82
CA ILE A 244 -10.46 -8.41 16.69
C ILE A 244 -10.88 -8.69 15.24
N ILE A 245 -11.61 -7.75 14.60
CA ILE A 245 -12.03 -7.89 13.20
C ILE A 245 -10.80 -8.03 12.29
N LEU A 246 -9.77 -7.20 12.47
CA LEU A 246 -8.52 -7.28 11.72
C LEU A 246 -7.82 -8.63 11.92
N ILE A 247 -7.78 -9.17 13.14
CA ILE A 247 -7.19 -10.49 13.40
C ILE A 247 -7.98 -11.60 12.70
N ILE A 248 -9.32 -11.56 12.78
CA ILE A 248 -10.19 -12.52 12.09
C ILE A 248 -9.95 -12.44 10.58
N GLY A 249 -9.97 -11.25 10.00
CA GLY A 249 -9.70 -11.04 8.58
C GLY A 249 -8.31 -11.54 8.16
N LEU A 250 -7.29 -11.31 8.99
CA LEU A 250 -5.94 -11.79 8.74
C LEU A 250 -5.88 -13.32 8.74
N VAL A 251 -6.51 -13.99 9.71
CA VAL A 251 -6.53 -15.46 9.81
C VAL A 251 -7.36 -16.06 8.66
N LEU A 252 -8.52 -15.49 8.35
CA LEU A 252 -9.36 -15.97 7.25
C LEU A 252 -8.79 -15.64 5.85
N SER A 253 -7.81 -14.74 5.75
CA SER A 253 -7.11 -14.48 4.49
C SER A 253 -6.24 -15.65 4.00
N PHE A 254 -5.90 -16.59 4.89
CA PHE A 254 -4.95 -17.70 4.64
C PHE A 254 -3.60 -17.27 4.00
N THR A 255 -3.22 -16.00 4.14
CA THR A 255 -2.00 -15.45 3.54
C THR A 255 -0.81 -15.65 4.48
N ARG A 256 -0.12 -16.78 4.30
CA ARG A 256 1.06 -17.17 5.11
C ARG A 256 2.13 -16.08 5.16
N ALA A 257 2.42 -15.44 4.03
CA ALA A 257 3.42 -14.39 3.94
C ALA A 257 3.04 -13.17 4.81
N ALA A 258 1.75 -12.85 4.95
CA ALA A 258 1.27 -11.77 5.82
C ALA A 258 1.42 -12.14 7.32
N TRP A 259 1.16 -13.39 7.70
CA TRP A 259 1.34 -13.85 9.09
C TRP A 259 2.81 -13.84 9.49
N ILE A 260 3.67 -14.37 8.63
CA ILE A 260 5.11 -14.47 8.87
C ILE A 260 5.73 -13.08 8.94
N SER A 261 5.43 -12.21 7.96
CA SER A 261 5.96 -10.84 7.95
C SER A 261 5.50 -10.04 9.18
N LEU A 262 4.24 -10.16 9.59
CA LEU A 262 3.74 -9.55 10.82
C LEU A 262 4.46 -10.11 12.06
N PHE A 263 4.58 -11.43 12.19
CA PHE A 263 5.26 -12.06 13.32
C PHE A 263 6.71 -11.59 13.47
N ILE A 264 7.46 -11.58 12.36
CA ILE A 264 8.85 -11.09 12.32
C ILE A 264 8.91 -9.62 12.71
N SER A 265 8.00 -8.80 12.16
CA SER A 265 7.97 -7.38 12.47
C SER A 265 7.67 -7.11 13.95
N ILE A 266 6.83 -7.93 14.60
CA ILE A 266 6.55 -7.85 16.03
C ILE A 266 7.79 -8.22 16.84
N ILE A 267 8.51 -9.29 16.47
CA ILE A 267 9.78 -9.66 17.13
C ILE A 267 10.77 -8.49 17.06
N ILE A 268 10.95 -7.90 15.87
CA ILE A 268 11.83 -6.74 15.69
C ILE A 268 11.35 -5.55 16.54
N GLY A 269 10.04 -5.30 16.60
CA GLY A 269 9.45 -4.29 17.48
C GLY A 269 9.75 -4.54 18.97
N LEU A 270 9.64 -5.79 19.43
CA LEU A 270 9.99 -6.17 20.80
C LEU A 270 11.47 -5.98 21.07
N MET A 271 12.35 -6.36 20.13
CA MET A 271 13.79 -6.12 20.23
C MET A 271 14.10 -4.62 20.38
N ILE A 272 13.43 -3.75 19.61
CA ILE A 272 13.56 -2.28 19.74
C ILE A 272 13.06 -1.81 21.11
N ARG A 273 11.91 -2.34 21.58
CA ARG A 273 11.29 -2.00 22.87
C ARG A 273 12.19 -2.34 24.06
N PHE A 274 12.84 -3.50 24.01
CA PHE A 274 13.76 -4.00 25.03
C PHE A 274 15.21 -3.52 24.85
N LYS A 275 15.47 -2.64 23.86
CA LYS A 275 16.80 -2.08 23.58
C LYS A 275 17.88 -3.14 23.30
N ILE A 276 17.49 -4.24 22.65
CA ILE A 276 18.44 -5.27 22.20
C ILE A 276 19.42 -4.63 21.20
N ASN A 277 20.68 -5.07 21.23
CA ASN A 277 21.76 -4.47 20.46
C ASN A 277 21.39 -4.38 18.97
N ARG A 278 21.59 -3.18 18.38
CA ARG A 278 21.20 -2.84 17.01
C ARG A 278 21.77 -3.81 15.96
N LYS A 279 22.92 -4.42 16.23
CA LYS A 279 23.52 -5.43 15.33
C LYS A 279 22.57 -6.61 15.05
N PHE A 280 21.83 -7.08 16.06
CA PHE A 280 20.88 -8.19 15.88
C PHE A 280 19.62 -7.77 15.12
N LEU A 281 19.23 -6.49 15.14
CA LEU A 281 18.08 -5.97 14.39
C LEU A 281 18.29 -6.01 12.87
N PHE A 282 19.53 -5.83 12.41
CA PHE A 282 19.86 -5.86 10.97
C PHE A 282 20.16 -7.27 10.46
N ILE A 283 20.57 -8.19 11.34
CA ILE A 283 20.89 -9.57 10.98
C ILE A 283 19.64 -10.47 11.07
N SER A 284 18.67 -10.15 11.94
CA SER A 284 17.48 -10.98 12.13
C SER A 284 16.58 -11.18 10.90
N PRO A 285 16.36 -10.20 9.99
CA PRO A 285 15.55 -10.44 8.80
C PRO A 285 16.23 -11.43 7.85
N LEU A 286 17.56 -11.37 7.74
CA LEU A 286 18.35 -12.27 6.91
C LEU A 286 18.31 -13.70 7.45
N ILE A 287 18.48 -13.87 8.77
CA ILE A 287 18.38 -15.18 9.43
C ILE A 287 16.98 -15.76 9.25
N ILE A 288 15.93 -14.96 9.41
CA ILE A 288 14.57 -15.48 9.31
C ILE A 288 14.19 -15.79 7.86
N LEU A 289 14.68 -15.00 6.89
CA LEU A 289 14.55 -15.33 5.47
C LEU A 289 15.24 -16.65 5.14
N ILE A 290 16.45 -16.88 5.68
CA ILE A 290 17.18 -18.15 5.54
C ILE A 290 16.37 -19.30 6.17
N VAL A 291 15.92 -19.17 7.42
CA VAL A 291 15.10 -20.21 8.09
C VAL A 291 13.81 -20.49 7.29
N PHE A 292 13.12 -19.47 6.80
CA PHE A 292 11.92 -19.67 6.00
C PHE A 292 12.21 -20.43 4.69
N ILE A 293 13.25 -20.04 3.95
CA ILE A 293 13.64 -20.71 2.70
C ILE A 293 14.02 -22.17 2.94
N PHE A 294 14.72 -22.47 4.05
CA PHE A 294 15.15 -23.82 4.39
C PHE A 294 14.03 -24.72 4.92
N PHE A 295 13.04 -24.16 5.62
CA PHE A 295 12.00 -24.94 6.30
C PHE A 295 10.61 -24.86 5.65
N GLN A 296 10.45 -24.13 4.53
CA GLN A 296 9.15 -23.98 3.87
C GLN A 296 8.49 -25.32 3.51
N THR A 297 9.25 -26.28 3.00
CA THR A 297 8.76 -27.62 2.60
C THR A 297 8.40 -28.47 3.81
N SER A 298 9.23 -28.47 4.85
CA SER A 298 8.94 -29.21 6.09
C SER A 298 7.72 -28.65 6.84
N ILE A 299 7.52 -27.32 6.83
CA ILE A 299 6.34 -26.67 7.40
C ILE A 299 5.07 -27.03 6.62
N LEU A 300 5.16 -27.13 5.29
CA LEU A 300 4.05 -27.57 4.43
C LEU A 300 3.63 -29.00 4.76
N THR A 301 4.59 -29.93 4.82
CA THR A 301 4.32 -31.34 5.11
C THR A 301 3.79 -31.58 6.53
N LEU A 302 4.24 -30.80 7.53
CA LEU A 302 3.79 -30.95 8.93
C LEU A 302 2.38 -30.41 9.18
N LEU A 303 1.91 -29.49 8.33
CA LEU A 303 0.56 -28.94 8.38
C LEU A 303 -0.43 -29.80 7.58
N GLU A 304 0.03 -30.51 6.56
CA GLU A 304 -0.76 -31.49 5.80
C GLU A 304 -0.93 -32.81 6.55
N SER A 305 0.09 -33.28 7.26
CA SER A 305 0.04 -34.52 8.03
C SER A 305 -0.86 -34.48 9.27
N ASN A 306 -1.31 -33.29 9.69
CA ASN A 306 -2.17 -33.12 10.87
C ASN A 306 -3.69 -33.19 10.57
N ARG A 307 -4.08 -33.64 9.37
CA ARG A 307 -5.50 -33.80 8.97
C ARG A 307 -5.90 -35.22 8.57
N GLN A 308 -5.09 -36.21 8.89
CA GLN A 308 -5.20 -37.55 8.31
C GLN A 308 -5.84 -38.58 9.23
N ASP A 309 -6.93 -38.21 9.91
CA ASP A 309 -7.80 -39.14 10.64
C ASP A 309 -9.29 -38.76 10.46
N SER A 310 -9.80 -38.77 9.22
CA SER A 310 -11.24 -39.00 8.96
C SER A 310 -11.49 -39.41 7.51
N SER A 311 -12.36 -40.40 7.34
CA SER A 311 -12.63 -41.30 6.22
C SER A 311 -13.22 -40.73 4.91
N ASP A 312 -12.92 -41.49 3.83
CA ASP A 312 -13.69 -41.84 2.62
C ASP A 312 -13.84 -40.88 1.42
N ASN A 313 -13.03 -41.18 0.39
CA ASN A 313 -13.28 -41.27 -1.08
C ASN A 313 -14.01 -40.16 -1.87
N LEU A 314 -14.48 -39.09 -1.26
CA LEU A 314 -14.91 -37.86 -1.97
C LEU A 314 -13.88 -36.73 -1.81
N ILE A 315 -13.00 -36.87 -0.82
CA ILE A 315 -11.94 -35.94 -0.47
C ILE A 315 -10.78 -36.02 -1.47
N GLU A 316 -10.48 -37.19 -2.06
CA GLU A 316 -9.34 -37.38 -2.99
C GLU A 316 -9.43 -36.53 -4.27
N HIS A 317 -10.63 -36.25 -4.77
CA HIS A 317 -10.80 -35.37 -5.94
C HIS A 317 -10.74 -33.88 -5.59
N VAL A 318 -11.16 -33.48 -4.39
CA VAL A 318 -11.07 -32.07 -3.94
C VAL A 318 -9.66 -31.74 -3.44
N THR A 319 -8.97 -32.69 -2.81
CA THR A 319 -7.56 -32.53 -2.39
C THR A 319 -6.62 -32.57 -3.57
N SER A 320 -6.87 -33.39 -4.61
CA SER A 320 -6.04 -33.35 -5.82
C SER A 320 -6.16 -32.02 -6.56
N ILE A 321 -7.37 -31.46 -6.74
CA ILE A 321 -7.54 -30.15 -7.39
C ILE A 321 -6.91 -29.02 -6.57
N SER A 322 -7.11 -28.99 -5.25
CA SER A 322 -6.53 -27.96 -4.37
C SER A 322 -5.03 -28.08 -4.17
N ASN A 323 -4.47 -29.30 -4.17
CA ASN A 323 -3.02 -29.51 -4.17
C ASN A 323 -2.43 -29.09 -5.52
N ILE A 324 -3.06 -29.45 -6.64
CA ILE A 324 -2.61 -29.04 -7.98
C ILE A 324 -2.64 -27.52 -8.14
N SER A 325 -3.70 -26.83 -7.68
CA SER A 325 -3.80 -25.36 -7.77
C SER A 325 -2.79 -24.65 -6.86
N THR A 326 -2.64 -25.12 -5.61
CA THR A 326 -1.67 -24.56 -4.65
C THR A 326 -0.24 -24.79 -5.13
N ASP A 327 0.08 -25.97 -5.65
CA ASP A 327 1.41 -26.30 -6.17
C ASP A 327 1.71 -25.53 -7.46
N ALA A 328 0.75 -25.43 -8.38
CA ALA A 328 0.90 -24.63 -9.60
C ALA A 328 1.13 -23.14 -9.28
N SER A 329 0.39 -22.57 -8.32
CA SER A 329 0.53 -21.17 -7.91
C SER A 329 1.90 -20.87 -7.28
N ASN A 330 2.37 -21.74 -6.38
CA ASN A 330 3.70 -21.59 -5.79
C ASN A 330 4.82 -21.79 -6.82
N MET A 331 4.68 -22.77 -7.72
CA MET A 331 5.64 -23.03 -8.78
C MET A 331 5.70 -21.87 -9.78
N GLU A 332 4.56 -21.26 -10.09
CA GLU A 332 4.48 -20.09 -10.97
C GLU A 332 5.20 -18.88 -10.34
N ARG A 333 5.09 -18.67 -9.02
CA ARG A 333 5.88 -17.62 -8.34
C ARG A 333 7.38 -17.87 -8.47
N ILE A 334 7.84 -19.11 -8.30
CA ILE A 334 9.25 -19.46 -8.47
C ILE A 334 9.71 -19.23 -9.91
N ASN A 335 8.89 -19.60 -10.89
CA ASN A 335 9.15 -19.36 -12.31
C ASN A 335 9.28 -17.85 -12.60
N ARG A 336 8.37 -17.03 -12.08
CA ARG A 336 8.43 -15.56 -12.17
C ARG A 336 9.72 -15.00 -11.56
N TRP A 337 10.14 -15.49 -10.40
CA TRP A 337 11.41 -15.06 -9.80
C TRP A 337 12.62 -15.44 -10.63
N LYS A 338 12.66 -16.67 -11.18
CA LYS A 338 13.72 -17.10 -12.12
C LYS A 338 13.76 -16.20 -13.34
N CYS A 339 12.61 -15.82 -13.90
CA CYS A 339 12.53 -14.92 -15.04
C CYS A 339 13.02 -13.51 -14.68
N ALA A 340 12.63 -12.96 -13.52
CA ALA A 340 13.10 -11.66 -13.04
C ALA A 340 14.64 -11.62 -12.90
N LEU A 341 15.24 -12.69 -12.39
CA LEU A 341 16.70 -12.80 -12.28
C LEU A 341 17.37 -12.86 -13.65
N LYS A 342 16.82 -13.60 -14.62
CA LYS A 342 17.36 -13.62 -15.99
C LYS A 342 17.24 -12.28 -16.69
N MET A 343 16.10 -11.60 -16.55
CA MET A 343 15.90 -10.24 -17.04
C MET A 343 16.96 -9.29 -16.50
N PHE A 344 17.25 -9.38 -15.19
CA PHE A 344 18.30 -8.60 -14.55
C PHE A 344 19.70 -8.94 -15.11
N LEU A 345 20.02 -10.22 -15.28
CA LEU A 345 21.33 -10.64 -15.83
C LEU A 345 21.57 -10.10 -17.24
N GLU A 346 20.51 -9.93 -18.05
CA GLU A 346 20.63 -9.34 -19.39
C GLU A 346 20.77 -7.82 -19.37
N LYS A 347 20.03 -7.11 -18.49
CA LYS A 347 20.08 -5.63 -18.35
C LYS A 347 20.31 -5.19 -16.89
N PRO A 348 21.52 -5.36 -16.34
CA PRO A 348 21.74 -5.21 -14.90
C PRO A 348 21.65 -3.78 -14.37
N PHE A 349 21.90 -2.76 -15.21
CA PHE A 349 21.93 -1.36 -14.77
C PHE A 349 20.59 -0.67 -14.90
N PHE A 350 20.00 -0.69 -16.10
CA PHE A 350 18.77 0.04 -16.42
C PHE A 350 17.50 -0.82 -16.38
N GLY A 351 17.64 -2.14 -16.34
CA GLY A 351 16.51 -3.07 -16.44
C GLY A 351 15.79 -2.99 -17.78
N TRP A 352 14.58 -3.54 -17.81
CA TRP A 352 13.72 -3.58 -19.01
C TRP A 352 12.77 -2.40 -19.14
N GLY A 353 12.57 -1.64 -18.06
CA GLY A 353 11.64 -0.52 -17.97
C GLY A 353 10.58 -0.76 -16.88
N PRO A 354 10.23 0.26 -16.08
CA PRO A 354 9.15 0.17 -15.09
C PRO A 354 7.83 -0.33 -15.70
N GLY A 355 7.15 -1.27 -15.03
CA GLY A 355 5.88 -1.84 -15.47
C GLY A 355 5.95 -2.72 -16.72
N THR A 356 7.16 -3.07 -17.19
CA THR A 356 7.32 -3.89 -18.41
C THR A 356 7.40 -5.40 -18.13
N TYR A 357 7.50 -5.82 -16.86
CA TYR A 357 7.75 -7.21 -16.51
C TYR A 357 6.79 -8.19 -17.21
N GLN A 358 5.47 -7.91 -17.15
CA GLN A 358 4.46 -8.79 -17.73
C GLN A 358 4.64 -9.00 -19.25
N PHE A 359 5.14 -7.99 -19.97
CA PHE A 359 5.33 -8.03 -21.42
C PHE A 359 6.62 -8.75 -21.83
N GLU A 360 7.62 -8.75 -20.96
CA GLU A 360 8.91 -9.38 -21.22
C GLU A 360 8.99 -10.81 -20.65
N TYR A 361 8.14 -11.14 -19.67
CA TYR A 361 8.12 -12.40 -18.93
C TYR A 361 8.24 -13.64 -19.83
N ALA A 362 7.44 -13.72 -20.88
CA ALA A 362 7.36 -14.86 -21.79
C ALA A 362 8.71 -15.20 -22.45
N ARG A 363 9.56 -14.19 -22.71
CA ARG A 363 10.87 -14.36 -23.35
C ARG A 363 11.89 -15.07 -22.44
N PHE A 364 11.74 -14.90 -21.13
CA PHE A 364 12.66 -15.44 -20.11
C PHE A 364 12.19 -16.76 -19.49
N GLN A 365 10.98 -17.17 -19.85
CA GLN A 365 10.33 -18.36 -19.34
C GLN A 365 10.85 -19.62 -20.03
N LEU A 366 11.39 -20.57 -19.25
CA LEU A 366 11.84 -21.85 -19.78
C LEU A 366 10.67 -22.82 -19.89
N TYR A 367 10.73 -23.69 -20.90
CA TYR A 367 9.72 -24.74 -21.11
C TYR A 367 9.52 -25.63 -19.87
N ASN A 368 10.61 -25.99 -19.18
CA ASN A 368 10.57 -26.87 -18.01
C ASN A 368 10.03 -26.18 -16.74
N ASP A 369 9.98 -24.85 -16.71
CA ASP A 369 9.49 -24.08 -15.55
C ASP A 369 8.02 -23.63 -15.74
N ARG A 370 7.39 -23.94 -16.90
CA ARG A 370 6.02 -23.53 -17.19
C ARG A 370 5.02 -24.26 -16.30
N THR A 371 4.00 -23.52 -15.87
CA THR A 371 2.84 -24.07 -15.15
C THR A 371 1.58 -23.89 -15.98
N ILE A 372 0.46 -24.42 -15.49
CA ILE A 372 -0.87 -24.18 -16.09
C ILE A 372 -1.31 -22.70 -16.03
N ILE A 373 -0.64 -21.88 -15.20
CA ILE A 373 -0.94 -20.44 -14.99
C ILE A 373 -0.06 -19.57 -15.89
N SER A 374 1.07 -20.10 -16.35
CA SER A 374 2.00 -19.36 -17.18
C SER A 374 1.34 -18.81 -18.46
N SER A 375 1.62 -17.57 -18.82
CA SER A 375 1.08 -16.94 -20.03
C SER A 375 2.15 -16.29 -20.89
N ASN A 376 1.91 -16.30 -22.20
CA ASN A 376 2.71 -15.59 -23.19
C ASN A 376 2.02 -14.31 -23.70
N SER A 377 0.81 -13.99 -23.24
CA SER A 377 -0.02 -12.92 -23.79
C SER A 377 0.24 -11.55 -23.14
N GLY A 378 1.16 -11.48 -22.18
CA GLY A 378 1.44 -10.24 -21.42
C GLY A 378 0.30 -9.79 -20.51
N ASP A 379 -0.61 -10.71 -20.20
CA ASP A 379 -1.84 -10.53 -19.40
C ASP A 379 -1.69 -11.04 -17.97
N MET A 380 -0.62 -11.78 -17.65
CA MET A 380 -0.41 -12.42 -16.36
C MET A 380 0.75 -11.80 -15.58
N GLY A 381 0.44 -10.70 -14.91
CA GLY A 381 1.02 -10.32 -13.63
C GLY A 381 2.50 -9.91 -13.59
N ASN A 382 2.93 -9.61 -12.37
CA ASN A 382 4.22 -9.02 -12.03
C ASN A 382 5.19 -10.07 -11.47
N ALA A 383 6.39 -9.62 -11.07
CA ALA A 383 7.42 -10.47 -10.49
C ALA A 383 7.05 -11.10 -9.13
N HIS A 384 5.88 -10.79 -8.53
CA HIS A 384 5.52 -11.20 -7.17
C HIS A 384 6.61 -10.90 -6.14
N SER A 385 7.23 -9.73 -6.23
CA SER A 385 8.24 -9.26 -5.29
C SER A 385 8.54 -7.79 -5.59
N GLU A 386 8.42 -6.93 -4.60
CA GLU A 386 8.81 -5.51 -4.72
C GLU A 386 10.28 -5.38 -5.13
N TYR A 387 11.12 -6.30 -4.65
CA TYR A 387 12.56 -6.28 -4.88
C TYR A 387 12.94 -6.86 -6.24
N LEU A 388 12.41 -8.03 -6.63
CA LEU A 388 12.72 -8.61 -7.94
C LEU A 388 12.05 -7.83 -9.08
N GLY A 389 10.90 -7.22 -8.83
CA GLY A 389 10.29 -6.26 -9.75
C GLY A 389 11.22 -5.07 -10.01
N ALA A 390 11.65 -4.39 -8.94
CA ALA A 390 12.60 -3.27 -9.07
C ALA A 390 13.93 -3.69 -9.75
N LEU A 391 14.44 -4.88 -9.43
CA LEU A 391 15.69 -5.40 -9.99
C LEU A 391 15.58 -5.73 -11.49
N SER A 392 14.49 -6.36 -11.92
CA SER A 392 14.30 -6.74 -13.34
C SER A 392 13.91 -5.55 -14.21
N GLU A 393 13.06 -4.66 -13.70
CA GLU A 393 12.52 -3.53 -14.46
C GLU A 393 13.41 -2.29 -14.44
N SER A 394 14.14 -2.05 -13.36
CA SER A 394 14.96 -0.84 -13.17
C SER A 394 16.40 -1.12 -12.78
N GLY A 395 16.85 -2.38 -12.90
CA GLY A 395 18.21 -2.80 -12.62
C GLY A 395 18.61 -2.67 -11.14
N ILE A 396 19.90 -2.84 -10.88
CA ILE A 396 20.47 -2.80 -9.54
C ILE A 396 20.24 -1.45 -8.86
N LEU A 397 20.28 -0.35 -9.62
CA LEU A 397 20.04 0.99 -9.10
C LEU A 397 18.56 1.19 -8.69
N GLY A 398 17.63 0.56 -9.40
CA GLY A 398 16.21 0.53 -9.00
C GLY A 398 16.02 -0.15 -7.66
N LEU A 399 16.63 -1.33 -7.48
CA LEU A 399 16.62 -2.04 -6.21
C LEU A 399 17.28 -1.21 -5.08
N ILE A 400 18.44 -0.59 -5.34
CA ILE A 400 19.16 0.22 -4.35
C ILE A 400 18.31 1.42 -3.91
N THR A 401 17.71 2.16 -4.84
CA THR A 401 16.90 3.34 -4.48
C THR A 401 15.69 2.96 -3.62
N LEU A 402 15.02 1.84 -3.93
CA LEU A 402 13.95 1.28 -3.09
C LEU A 402 14.46 0.89 -1.69
N CYS A 403 15.54 0.11 -1.62
CA CYS A 403 16.12 -0.33 -0.34
C CYS A 403 16.58 0.85 0.52
N VAL A 404 17.24 1.84 -0.07
CA VAL A 404 17.68 3.05 0.64
C VAL A 404 16.50 3.84 1.19
N LEU A 405 15.42 4.00 0.41
CA LEU A 405 14.20 4.64 0.88
C LEU A 405 13.63 3.96 2.13
N VAL A 406 13.52 2.62 2.09
CA VAL A 406 13.01 1.83 3.21
C VAL A 406 13.92 1.93 4.43
N LEU A 407 15.23 1.71 4.23
CA LEU A 407 16.22 1.72 5.31
C LEU A 407 16.30 3.09 5.98
N VAL A 408 16.38 4.18 5.22
CA VAL A 408 16.41 5.54 5.77
C VAL A 408 15.14 5.82 6.57
N SER A 409 13.97 5.43 6.06
CA SER A 409 12.69 5.64 6.76
C SER A 409 12.61 4.87 8.08
N VAL A 410 13.00 3.59 8.08
CA VAL A 410 13.01 2.75 9.29
C VAL A 410 14.05 3.24 10.30
N ILE A 411 15.26 3.58 9.86
CA ILE A 411 16.33 4.10 10.73
C ILE A 411 15.92 5.44 11.34
N SER A 412 15.34 6.35 10.56
CA SER A 412 14.82 7.62 11.06
C SER A 412 13.72 7.41 12.11
N ALA A 413 12.77 6.49 11.87
CA ALA A 413 11.74 6.15 12.83
C ALA A 413 12.30 5.58 14.15
N ILE A 414 13.29 4.69 14.07
CA ILE A 414 13.97 4.12 15.24
C ILE A 414 14.76 5.19 16.01
N ASN A 415 15.47 6.09 15.31
CA ASN A 415 16.20 7.18 15.94
C ASN A 415 15.25 8.18 16.63
N MET A 416 14.13 8.53 16.00
CA MET A 416 13.06 9.32 16.63
C MET A 416 12.46 8.60 17.84
N TYR A 417 12.32 7.28 17.80
CA TYR A 417 11.80 6.50 18.93
C TYR A 417 12.73 6.59 20.15
N TYR A 418 14.04 6.43 19.94
CA TYR A 418 15.00 6.49 21.04
C TYR A 418 15.17 7.91 21.61
N SER A 419 15.13 8.95 20.77
CA SER A 419 15.24 10.35 21.19
C SER A 419 13.96 10.92 21.83
N SER A 420 12.78 10.37 21.49
CA SER A 420 11.51 10.85 22.04
C SER A 420 11.38 10.62 23.55
N ARG A 421 11.00 11.69 24.27
CA ARG A 421 10.61 11.63 25.70
C ARG A 421 9.13 11.35 25.91
N CYS A 422 8.30 11.52 24.88
CA CYS A 422 6.85 11.35 24.97
C CYS A 422 6.46 9.89 24.72
N SER A 423 5.85 9.25 25.73
CA SER A 423 5.41 7.85 25.67
C SER A 423 4.46 7.58 24.50
N GLN A 424 3.49 8.47 24.26
CA GLN A 424 2.53 8.33 23.15
C GLN A 424 3.23 8.36 21.79
N GLN A 425 4.22 9.23 21.62
CA GLN A 425 4.99 9.33 20.39
C GLN A 425 5.90 8.11 20.19
N ARG A 426 6.47 7.56 21.28
CA ARG A 426 7.21 6.29 21.23
C ARG A 426 6.32 5.12 20.78
N THR A 427 5.12 5.00 21.33
CA THR A 427 4.16 3.97 20.91
C THR A 427 3.81 4.12 19.42
N LEU A 428 3.52 5.34 18.96
CA LEU A 428 3.22 5.59 17.55
C LEU A 428 4.39 5.21 16.63
N LEU A 429 5.60 5.66 16.95
CA LEU A 429 6.80 5.37 16.15
C LEU A 429 7.11 3.87 16.13
N LEU A 430 6.94 3.16 17.25
CA LEU A 430 7.12 1.72 17.29
C LEU A 430 6.10 1.00 16.40
N SER A 431 4.82 1.40 16.47
CA SER A 431 3.79 0.87 15.58
C SER A 431 4.07 1.14 14.11
N ILE A 432 4.57 2.34 13.76
CA ILE A 432 5.00 2.67 12.40
C ILE A 432 6.13 1.74 11.93
N VAL A 433 7.15 1.52 12.77
CA VAL A 433 8.27 0.63 12.44
C VAL A 433 7.79 -0.80 12.20
N ILE A 434 6.97 -1.36 13.10
CA ILE A 434 6.41 -2.71 12.95
C ILE A 434 5.61 -2.81 11.65
N SER A 435 4.78 -1.80 11.35
CA SER A 435 3.93 -1.80 10.14
C SER A 435 4.75 -1.73 8.85
N LEU A 436 5.73 -0.82 8.77
CA LEU A 436 6.61 -0.71 7.61
C LEU A 436 7.42 -2.00 7.40
N ILE A 437 7.98 -2.57 8.47
CA ILE A 437 8.74 -3.83 8.38
C ILE A 437 7.83 -4.98 7.96
N SER A 438 6.61 -5.07 8.49
CA SER A 438 5.61 -6.07 8.07
C SER A 438 5.39 -6.00 6.55
N TYR A 439 5.11 -4.81 6.01
CA TYR A 439 4.90 -4.65 4.58
C TYR A 439 6.13 -4.97 3.73
N PHE A 440 7.30 -4.44 4.07
CA PHE A 440 8.50 -4.64 3.25
C PHE A 440 9.09 -6.06 3.39
N ILE A 441 8.82 -6.79 4.47
CA ILE A 441 9.09 -8.24 4.54
C ILE A 441 8.10 -8.99 3.65
N HIS A 442 6.82 -8.63 3.67
CA HIS A 442 5.83 -9.19 2.75
C HIS A 442 6.21 -8.95 1.29
N GLY A 443 6.82 -7.80 1.01
CA GLY A 443 7.36 -7.37 -0.28
C GLY A 443 8.40 -8.30 -0.90
N PHE A 444 9.00 -9.23 -0.14
CA PHE A 444 9.86 -10.27 -0.72
C PHE A 444 9.05 -11.27 -1.55
N PHE A 445 7.80 -11.51 -1.13
CA PHE A 445 6.94 -12.56 -1.67
C PHE A 445 5.85 -12.05 -2.61
N ASN A 446 5.60 -10.73 -2.60
CA ASN A 446 4.57 -10.08 -3.39
C ASN A 446 4.93 -8.61 -3.64
N ASN A 447 4.20 -7.93 -4.51
CA ASN A 447 4.28 -6.48 -4.71
C ASN A 447 2.87 -5.89 -4.83
N PHE A 448 2.64 -4.82 -4.08
CA PHE A 448 1.37 -4.09 -4.06
C PHE A 448 1.55 -2.58 -4.06
N LEU A 449 2.78 -2.05 -4.05
CA LEU A 449 2.99 -0.61 -4.00
C LEU A 449 2.30 0.10 -5.16
N ASP A 450 2.07 -0.57 -6.29
CA ASP A 450 1.32 -0.14 -7.47
C ASP A 450 -0.20 -0.04 -7.27
N THR A 451 -0.75 -0.67 -6.23
CA THR A 451 -2.17 -0.58 -5.88
C THR A 451 -2.46 0.65 -5.02
N ASP A 452 -3.63 1.26 -5.19
CA ASP A 452 -4.07 2.41 -4.41
C ASP A 452 -4.09 2.11 -2.90
N LYS A 453 -4.56 0.91 -2.52
CA LYS A 453 -4.66 0.44 -1.14
C LYS A 453 -3.32 0.48 -0.41
N ALA A 454 -2.27 -0.11 -0.98
CA ALA A 454 -0.96 -0.07 -0.35
C ALA A 454 -0.30 1.30 -0.49
N SER A 455 -0.43 1.95 -1.65
CA SER A 455 0.16 3.27 -1.89
C SER A 455 -0.33 4.31 -0.88
N VAL A 456 -1.65 4.46 -0.70
CA VAL A 456 -2.21 5.43 0.24
C VAL A 456 -1.73 5.15 1.66
N ALA A 457 -1.67 3.87 2.06
CA ALA A 457 -1.20 3.46 3.38
C ALA A 457 0.28 3.81 3.63
N ILE A 458 1.16 3.42 2.71
CA ILE A 458 2.62 3.50 2.90
C ILE A 458 3.13 4.92 2.72
N TRP A 459 2.69 5.62 1.67
CA TRP A 459 3.11 7.01 1.43
C TRP A 459 2.63 7.93 2.54
N ALA A 460 1.46 7.66 3.13
CA ALA A 460 0.99 8.39 4.30
C ALA A 460 1.86 8.12 5.52
N VAL A 461 2.32 6.89 5.76
CA VAL A 461 3.23 6.60 6.87
C VAL A 461 4.60 7.25 6.67
N PHE A 462 5.16 7.29 5.46
CA PHE A 462 6.35 8.08 5.19
C PHE A 462 6.11 9.57 5.46
N ALA A 463 4.95 10.10 5.05
CA ALA A 463 4.56 11.47 5.36
C ALA A 463 4.44 11.74 6.87
N MET A 464 3.92 10.80 7.65
CA MET A 464 3.85 10.88 9.11
C MET A 464 5.24 10.98 9.72
N LEU A 465 6.21 10.17 9.25
CA LEU A 465 7.58 10.21 9.75
C LEU A 465 8.21 11.59 9.53
N VAL A 466 8.11 12.12 8.30
CA VAL A 466 8.63 13.47 7.98
C VAL A 466 7.93 14.55 8.79
N ALA A 467 6.60 14.47 8.94
CA ALA A 467 5.85 15.44 9.74
C ALA A 467 6.25 15.42 11.22
N ILE A 468 6.43 14.23 11.80
CA ILE A 468 6.86 14.06 13.19
C ILE A 468 8.25 14.65 13.40
N ASP A 469 9.18 14.38 12.47
CA ASP A 469 10.56 14.85 12.58
C ASP A 469 10.64 16.39 12.49
N LEU A 470 10.00 16.98 11.49
CA LEU A 470 9.94 18.44 11.32
C LEU A 470 9.31 19.15 12.52
N VAL A 471 8.32 18.54 13.18
CA VAL A 471 7.71 19.11 14.40
C VAL A 471 8.65 18.99 15.60
N ASN A 472 9.44 17.91 15.70
CA ASN A 472 10.44 17.75 16.76
C ASN A 472 11.56 18.77 16.62
N ASP A 473 12.08 18.98 15.41
CA ASP A 473 13.16 19.94 15.11
C ASP A 473 12.75 21.38 15.46
N LYS A 474 11.53 21.78 15.06
CA LYS A 474 10.99 23.11 15.42
C LYS A 474 10.93 23.30 16.94
N LYS A 475 10.55 22.27 17.70
CA LYS A 475 10.52 22.35 19.16
C LYS A 475 11.91 22.45 19.77
N GLN A 476 12.89 21.75 19.21
CA GLN A 476 14.28 21.82 19.67
C GLN A 476 14.89 23.20 19.40
N SER A 477 14.74 23.74 18.18
CA SER A 477 15.24 25.08 17.83
C SER A 477 14.67 26.18 18.73
N ASN A 478 13.35 26.18 18.99
CA ASN A 478 12.72 27.13 19.91
C ASN A 478 13.19 26.95 21.36
N SER A 479 13.55 25.73 21.79
CA SER A 479 14.04 25.52 23.17
C SER A 479 15.48 25.99 23.40
N ILE A 480 16.26 26.13 22.32
CA ILE A 480 17.65 26.62 22.35
C ILE A 480 17.69 28.15 22.28
N SER A 481 16.71 28.81 21.65
CA SER A 481 16.64 30.28 21.57
C SER A 481 16.16 30.99 22.85
N PHE A 482 15.71 30.23 23.86
CA PHE A 482 15.30 30.75 25.18
C PHE A 482 16.29 30.40 26.31
N ARG A 483 17.47 29.89 25.96
CA ARG A 483 18.63 29.75 26.86
C ARG A 483 19.71 30.70 26.41
#